data_AF-A0A953G9P7-F1
#
_entry.id   AF-A0A953G9P7-F1
#
_cell.length_a   1.000
_cell.length_b   1.000
_cell.length_c   1.000
_cell.angle_alpha   90.00
_cell.angle_beta   90.00
_cell.angle_gamma   90.00
#
_symmetry.space_group_name_H-M   'P 1'
#
loop_
_entity.id
_entity.type
_entity.pdbx_description
1 polymer ?
#
loop_
_entity_poly.entity_id
_entity_poly.type
_entity_poly.pdbx_seq_one_letter_code
_entity_poly.pdbx_strand_id
1 'polypeptide(L)'
;MQKLDQDYKERLQAVAQIIQSSDELASYLEEEGADQYKLLQDAYEPLISEIYEEVTENNPLQIIELEKVLIHPYFEGLFIPRILGYSVLRAELNDEIKSVRPLDHFKEILIAIANSANFDVIKQRIGQTVQLGFALSSDIWITNLLDKIENKKVKAFLSSMKLDRLRDIKERQNLLQRYSKQFSHYNFFTAQFPQSVNELKIEFATIRNFLLQRIQFKSKHDSYINELHELVSKREFQKEPEHLELLAIIANFIQLSEKENSHLEKAFQDVRNNNPAFTQNYFQFLKTAYKADIEFGPQADRKIFTLLDKTKNDDLLKYYQLMETIHTKGFVHDDVLDAVNAFYSQYEGMSINNECLRLALLQQFRRVMTNLTEPEYHSYFELSRTFASYMNIFSNSAFNQEVESMSMDYIRKLLAFYKDKRSKEYQDIRKFVTANFTEFDFLTEKEVVDLFKIKRKKKADTHNA
;
A
#
# COMPACT_ATOMS: atom_id res chain seq x y z
N MET A 1 -22.77 -5.62 -4.24
CA MET A 1 -21.80 -6.13 -5.22
C MET A 1 -22.46 -6.17 -6.59
N GLN A 2 -21.69 -5.90 -7.64
CA GLN A 2 -22.22 -5.93 -9.01
C GLN A 2 -22.36 -7.38 -9.47
N LYS A 3 -23.33 -7.64 -10.35
CA LYS A 3 -23.46 -8.96 -10.98
C LYS A 3 -22.32 -9.14 -11.98
N LEU A 4 -21.84 -10.37 -12.12
CA LEU A 4 -20.89 -10.70 -13.18
C LEU A 4 -21.55 -10.54 -14.55
N ASP A 5 -20.88 -9.81 -15.43
CA ASP A 5 -21.34 -9.58 -16.81
C ASP A 5 -21.49 -10.90 -17.58
N GLN A 6 -22.40 -10.88 -18.55
CA GLN A 6 -22.76 -12.09 -19.28
C GLN A 6 -21.59 -12.61 -20.13
N ASP A 7 -20.79 -11.73 -20.72
CA ASP A 7 -19.58 -12.10 -21.47
C ASP A 7 -18.59 -12.90 -20.61
N TYR A 8 -18.29 -12.43 -19.40
CA TYR A 8 -17.40 -13.15 -18.49
C TYR A 8 -17.95 -14.51 -18.07
N LYS A 9 -19.27 -14.62 -17.87
CA LYS A 9 -19.90 -15.92 -17.58
C LYS A 9 -19.76 -16.89 -18.74
N GLU A 10 -20.00 -16.43 -19.96
CA GLU A 10 -19.91 -17.26 -21.16
C GLU A 10 -18.48 -17.73 -21.41
N ARG A 11 -17.48 -16.85 -21.22
CA ARG A 11 -16.06 -17.20 -21.31
C ARG A 11 -15.62 -18.19 -20.23
N LEU A 12 -16.04 -17.98 -18.98
CA LEU A 12 -15.78 -18.94 -17.90
C LEU A 12 -16.45 -20.30 -18.15
N GLN A 13 -17.67 -20.30 -18.71
CA GLN A 13 -18.35 -21.52 -19.09
C GLN A 13 -17.63 -22.24 -20.24
N ALA A 14 -17.11 -21.50 -21.22
CA ALA A 14 -16.29 -22.08 -22.29
C ALA A 14 -15.00 -22.71 -21.75
N VAL A 15 -14.31 -22.02 -20.83
CA VAL A 15 -13.12 -22.58 -20.16
C VAL A 15 -13.48 -23.85 -19.38
N ALA A 16 -14.58 -23.84 -18.62
CA ALA A 16 -15.05 -25.01 -17.90
C ALA A 16 -15.36 -26.18 -18.86
N GLN A 17 -16.01 -25.92 -20.00
CA GLN A 17 -16.29 -26.94 -21.01
C GLN A 17 -14.99 -27.53 -21.58
N ILE A 18 -14.01 -26.69 -21.92
CA ILE A 18 -12.70 -27.13 -22.42
C ILE A 18 -12.02 -28.05 -21.39
N ILE A 19 -11.97 -27.64 -20.12
CA ILE A 19 -11.38 -28.45 -19.03
C ILE A 19 -12.08 -29.82 -18.96
N GLN A 20 -13.42 -29.82 -18.91
CA GLN A 20 -14.22 -31.03 -18.75
C GLN A 20 -14.13 -31.99 -19.94
N SER A 21 -13.82 -31.49 -21.14
CA SER A 21 -13.62 -32.30 -22.35
C SER A 21 -12.15 -32.60 -22.68
N SER A 22 -11.22 -32.24 -21.79
CA SER A 22 -9.78 -32.30 -22.10
C SER A 22 -9.16 -33.67 -21.89
N ASP A 23 -8.19 -34.01 -22.73
CA ASP A 23 -7.39 -35.23 -22.62
C ASP A 23 -6.54 -35.22 -21.33
N GLU A 24 -6.10 -34.04 -20.89
CA GLU A 24 -5.38 -33.89 -19.62
C GLU A 24 -6.26 -34.24 -18.42
N LEU A 25 -7.55 -33.86 -18.45
CA LEU A 25 -8.48 -34.21 -17.38
C LEU A 25 -8.78 -35.71 -17.41
N ALA A 26 -9.04 -36.27 -18.59
CA ALA A 26 -9.23 -37.71 -18.74
C ALA A 26 -8.03 -38.49 -18.17
N SER A 27 -6.82 -38.06 -18.51
CA SER A 27 -5.57 -38.67 -18.01
C SER A 27 -5.43 -38.56 -16.49
N TYR A 28 -5.75 -37.39 -15.92
CA TYR A 28 -5.74 -37.21 -14.47
C TYR A 28 -6.79 -38.07 -13.76
N LEU A 29 -8.00 -38.22 -14.33
CA LEU A 29 -9.05 -39.06 -13.75
C LEU A 29 -8.72 -40.57 -13.81
N GLU A 30 -7.89 -41.00 -14.77
CA GLU A 30 -7.42 -42.39 -14.85
C GLU A 30 -6.26 -42.68 -13.89
N GLU A 31 -5.31 -41.75 -13.78
CA GLU A 31 -4.06 -41.98 -13.04
C GLU A 31 -4.07 -41.41 -11.61
N GLU A 32 -4.90 -40.41 -11.34
CA GLU A 32 -5.05 -39.66 -10.08
C GLU A 32 -3.71 -39.14 -9.49
N GLY A 33 -2.71 -38.94 -10.34
CA GLY A 33 -1.37 -38.53 -9.94
C GLY A 33 -1.18 -37.01 -9.86
N ALA A 34 -0.24 -36.60 -9.00
CA ALA A 34 0.09 -35.17 -8.80
C ALA A 34 0.69 -34.52 -10.05
N ASP A 35 1.41 -35.28 -10.87
CA ASP A 35 2.04 -34.80 -12.10
C ASP A 35 0.99 -34.49 -13.18
N GLN A 36 -0.04 -35.33 -13.29
CA GLN A 36 -1.16 -35.14 -14.23
C GLN A 36 -2.00 -33.93 -13.81
N TYR A 37 -2.26 -33.76 -12.52
CA TYR A 37 -2.92 -32.56 -12.02
C TYR A 37 -2.06 -31.30 -12.26
N LYS A 38 -0.72 -31.42 -12.24
CA LYS A 38 0.17 -30.32 -12.56
C LYS A 38 0.06 -29.92 -14.04
N LEU A 39 -0.06 -30.89 -14.96
CA LEU A 39 -0.32 -30.61 -16.37
C LEU A 39 -1.65 -29.87 -16.58
N LEU A 40 -2.71 -30.29 -15.88
CA LEU A 40 -4.00 -29.58 -15.88
C LEU A 40 -3.85 -28.12 -15.41
N GLN A 41 -3.08 -27.89 -14.35
CA GLN A 41 -2.82 -26.52 -13.85
C GLN A 41 -2.11 -25.68 -14.89
N ASP A 42 -1.03 -26.19 -15.45
CA ASP A 42 -0.17 -25.45 -16.37
C ASP A 42 -0.91 -25.13 -17.69
N ALA A 43 -1.84 -25.99 -18.10
CA ALA A 43 -2.67 -25.78 -19.27
C ALA A 43 -3.80 -24.77 -19.04
N TYR A 44 -4.52 -24.85 -17.90
CA TYR A 44 -5.82 -24.18 -17.76
C TYR A 44 -5.88 -23.06 -16.72
N GLU A 45 -5.00 -23.02 -15.70
CA GLU A 45 -4.92 -21.85 -14.80
C GLU A 45 -4.64 -20.53 -15.55
N PRO A 46 -3.78 -20.48 -16.59
CA PRO A 46 -3.54 -19.25 -17.34
C PRO A 46 -4.80 -18.66 -17.99
N LEU A 47 -5.68 -19.51 -18.53
CA LEU A 47 -6.94 -19.07 -19.15
C LEU A 47 -7.90 -18.44 -18.11
N ILE A 48 -7.93 -19.01 -16.91
CA ILE A 48 -8.71 -18.44 -15.80
C ILE A 48 -8.08 -17.13 -15.32
N SER A 49 -6.75 -17.08 -15.22
CA SER A 49 -5.99 -15.89 -14.81
C SER A 49 -6.27 -14.72 -15.73
N GLU A 50 -6.29 -14.94 -17.05
CA GLU A 50 -6.57 -13.90 -18.04
C GLU A 50 -7.95 -13.27 -17.82
N ILE A 51 -8.99 -14.08 -17.61
CA ILE A 51 -10.34 -13.58 -17.32
C ILE A 51 -10.37 -12.85 -15.97
N TYR A 52 -9.71 -13.38 -14.95
CA TYR A 52 -9.65 -12.77 -13.62
C TYR A 52 -8.97 -11.39 -13.66
N GLU A 53 -7.85 -11.28 -14.36
CA GLU A 53 -7.07 -10.05 -14.53
C GLU A 53 -7.88 -9.02 -15.32
N GLU A 54 -8.59 -9.44 -16.37
CA GLU A 54 -9.45 -8.55 -17.14
C GLU A 54 -10.62 -8.01 -16.31
N VAL A 55 -11.31 -8.87 -15.54
CA VAL A 55 -12.38 -8.43 -14.62
C VAL A 55 -11.81 -7.50 -13.56
N THR A 56 -10.63 -7.79 -13.04
CA THR A 56 -10.03 -6.92 -12.04
C THR A 56 -9.67 -5.56 -12.62
N GLU A 57 -9.14 -5.49 -13.84
CA GLU A 57 -8.78 -4.23 -14.46
C GLU A 57 -10.00 -3.42 -14.88
N ASN A 58 -10.99 -4.07 -15.50
CA ASN A 58 -12.12 -3.37 -16.12
C ASN A 58 -13.36 -3.31 -15.23
N ASN A 59 -13.67 -4.35 -14.45
CA ASN A 59 -14.92 -4.50 -13.70
C ASN A 59 -14.70 -5.02 -12.26
N PRO A 60 -13.85 -4.35 -11.43
CA PRO A 60 -13.38 -4.91 -10.16
C PRO A 60 -14.48 -5.18 -9.12
N LEU A 61 -15.65 -4.53 -9.25
CA LEU A 61 -16.79 -4.74 -8.35
C LEU A 61 -17.55 -6.06 -8.61
N GLN A 62 -17.14 -6.81 -9.65
CA GLN A 62 -17.69 -8.12 -10.03
C GLN A 62 -16.82 -9.30 -9.56
N ILE A 63 -15.62 -9.04 -8.99
CA ILE A 63 -14.63 -10.08 -8.61
C ILE A 63 -15.23 -11.16 -7.72
N ILE A 64 -16.02 -10.80 -6.71
CA ILE A 64 -16.60 -11.78 -5.79
C ILE A 64 -17.57 -12.72 -6.51
N GLU A 65 -18.36 -12.22 -7.46
CA GLU A 65 -19.28 -13.04 -8.24
C GLU A 65 -18.52 -13.93 -9.23
N LEU A 66 -17.41 -13.46 -9.80
CA LEU A 66 -16.49 -14.31 -10.58
C LEU A 66 -15.90 -15.44 -9.72
N GLU A 67 -15.43 -15.13 -8.51
CA GLU A 67 -14.85 -16.11 -7.61
C GLU A 67 -15.88 -17.17 -7.18
N LYS A 68 -17.16 -16.79 -7.02
CA LYS A 68 -18.26 -17.73 -6.78
C LYS A 68 -18.55 -18.66 -7.97
N VAL A 69 -18.26 -18.25 -9.20
CA VAL A 69 -18.32 -19.15 -10.37
C VAL A 69 -17.14 -20.12 -10.34
N LEU A 70 -15.94 -19.64 -10.01
CA LEU A 70 -14.71 -20.45 -10.00
C LEU A 70 -14.65 -21.53 -8.91
N ILE A 71 -15.45 -21.42 -7.84
CA ILE A 71 -15.58 -22.50 -6.85
C ILE A 71 -16.40 -23.70 -7.36
N HIS A 72 -17.03 -23.58 -8.53
CA HIS A 72 -17.82 -24.68 -9.10
C HIS A 72 -16.93 -25.88 -9.45
N PRO A 73 -17.36 -27.13 -9.20
CA PRO A 73 -16.56 -28.33 -9.45
C PRO A 73 -16.03 -28.47 -10.89
N TYR A 74 -16.70 -27.89 -11.88
CA TYR A 74 -16.26 -27.92 -13.29
C TYR A 74 -14.89 -27.30 -13.56
N PHE A 75 -14.35 -26.51 -12.62
CA PHE A 75 -12.99 -25.96 -12.70
C PHE A 75 -11.94 -26.84 -12.01
N GLU A 76 -12.31 -28.03 -11.51
CA GLU A 76 -11.42 -29.02 -10.89
C GLU A 76 -10.57 -28.48 -9.72
N GLY A 77 -10.95 -27.33 -9.17
CA GLY A 77 -10.21 -26.64 -8.11
C GLY A 77 -8.92 -25.94 -8.55
N LEU A 78 -8.68 -25.80 -9.87
CA LEU A 78 -7.41 -25.29 -10.42
C LEU A 78 -7.04 -23.89 -9.90
N PHE A 79 -7.98 -22.95 -9.89
CA PHE A 79 -7.70 -21.56 -9.48
C PHE A 79 -8.06 -21.27 -8.01
N ILE A 80 -8.70 -22.22 -7.34
CA ILE A 80 -9.24 -22.05 -5.98
C ILE A 80 -8.16 -21.69 -4.94
N PRO A 81 -6.95 -22.28 -4.94
CA PRO A 81 -5.89 -21.89 -4.02
C PRO A 81 -5.54 -20.39 -4.06
N ARG A 82 -5.62 -19.79 -5.26
CA ARG A 82 -5.26 -18.39 -5.47
C ARG A 82 -6.33 -17.44 -4.90
N ILE A 83 -7.60 -17.70 -5.22
CA ILE A 83 -8.73 -16.90 -4.70
C ILE A 83 -8.91 -17.06 -3.18
N LEU A 84 -8.56 -18.23 -2.64
CA LEU A 84 -8.47 -18.42 -1.19
C LEU A 84 -7.45 -17.44 -0.59
N GLY A 85 -6.28 -17.31 -1.22
CA GLY A 85 -5.27 -16.33 -0.83
C GLY A 85 -5.78 -14.89 -0.87
N TYR A 86 -6.41 -14.51 -1.97
CA TYR A 86 -7.01 -13.19 -2.14
C TYR A 86 -8.08 -12.88 -1.10
N SER A 87 -8.92 -13.85 -0.73
CA SER A 87 -9.97 -13.65 0.27
C SER A 87 -9.44 -13.32 1.65
N VAL A 88 -8.30 -13.91 2.05
CA VAL A 88 -7.63 -13.63 3.33
C VAL A 88 -6.91 -12.28 3.30
N LEU A 89 -6.26 -11.96 2.18
CA LEU A 89 -5.51 -10.71 2.03
C LEU A 89 -6.38 -9.46 1.88
N ARG A 90 -7.65 -9.62 1.52
CA ARG A 90 -8.66 -8.54 1.53
C ARG A 90 -9.18 -8.20 2.92
N ALA A 91 -8.84 -8.97 3.95
CA ALA A 91 -9.35 -8.77 5.30
C ALA A 91 -8.95 -7.41 5.88
N GLU A 92 -9.93 -6.73 6.48
CA GLU A 92 -9.68 -5.58 7.34
C GLU A 92 -9.18 -6.07 8.70
N LEU A 93 -8.05 -5.53 9.16
CA LEU A 93 -7.38 -5.97 10.38
C LEU A 93 -7.33 -4.86 11.42
N ASN A 94 -7.53 -5.24 12.69
CA ASN A 94 -7.31 -4.35 13.83
C ASN A 94 -5.83 -4.33 14.26
N ASP A 95 -5.52 -3.56 15.31
CA ASP A 95 -4.16 -3.42 15.87
C ASP A 95 -3.54 -4.74 16.35
N GLU A 96 -4.37 -5.73 16.68
CA GLU A 96 -3.92 -7.07 17.07
C GLU A 96 -3.72 -8.01 15.87
N ILE A 97 -3.88 -7.53 14.64
CA ILE A 97 -3.80 -8.33 13.41
C ILE A 97 -4.85 -9.45 13.45
N LYS A 98 -6.07 -9.06 13.82
CA LYS A 98 -7.27 -9.91 13.76
C LYS A 98 -8.27 -9.28 12.82
N SER A 99 -9.01 -10.11 12.08
CA SER A 99 -10.05 -9.65 11.19
C SER A 99 -11.13 -8.94 11.99
N VAL A 100 -11.43 -7.68 11.64
CA VAL A 100 -12.48 -6.89 12.29
C VAL A 100 -13.84 -7.57 12.09
N ARG A 101 -14.03 -8.18 10.93
CA ARG A 101 -15.27 -8.85 10.52
C ARG A 101 -15.02 -10.34 10.22
N PRO A 102 -16.06 -11.19 10.32
CA PRO A 102 -15.99 -12.57 9.84
C PRO A 102 -15.53 -12.66 8.38
N LEU A 103 -14.62 -13.58 8.08
CA LEU A 103 -14.10 -13.79 6.73
C LEU A 103 -15.02 -14.71 5.92
N ASP A 104 -16.23 -14.24 5.60
CA ASP A 104 -17.27 -15.10 5.02
C ASP A 104 -16.89 -15.66 3.64
N HIS A 105 -16.29 -14.85 2.76
CA HIS A 105 -15.83 -15.32 1.45
C HIS A 105 -14.71 -16.37 1.56
N PHE A 106 -13.75 -16.17 2.48
CA PHE A 106 -12.72 -17.17 2.78
C PHE A 106 -13.34 -18.49 3.26
N LYS A 107 -14.39 -18.42 4.08
CA LYS A 107 -15.14 -19.60 4.54
C LYS A 107 -15.89 -20.30 3.42
N GLU A 108 -16.56 -19.56 2.53
CA GLU A 108 -17.25 -20.12 1.37
C GLU A 108 -16.27 -20.91 0.49
N ILE A 109 -15.12 -20.31 0.15
CA ILE A 109 -14.07 -20.95 -0.63
C ILE A 109 -13.51 -22.17 0.11
N LEU A 110 -13.24 -22.07 1.42
CA LEU A 110 -12.67 -23.18 2.18
C LEU A 110 -13.64 -24.37 2.32
N ILE A 111 -14.94 -24.11 2.41
CA ILE A 111 -15.99 -25.15 2.38
C ILE A 111 -16.02 -25.81 0.99
N ALA A 112 -15.93 -25.05 -0.10
CA ALA A 112 -15.84 -25.61 -1.44
C ALA A 112 -14.61 -26.52 -1.61
N ILE A 113 -13.45 -26.09 -1.09
CA ILE A 113 -12.23 -26.93 -1.07
C ILE A 113 -12.46 -28.20 -0.24
N ALA A 114 -13.05 -28.07 0.96
CA ALA A 114 -13.29 -29.20 1.86
C ALA A 114 -14.20 -30.27 1.24
N ASN A 115 -15.09 -29.87 0.33
CA ASN A 115 -16.00 -30.75 -0.40
C ASN A 115 -15.49 -31.15 -1.79
N SER A 116 -14.30 -30.71 -2.20
CA SER A 116 -13.73 -31.02 -3.51
C SER A 116 -13.22 -32.46 -3.59
N ALA A 117 -13.46 -33.12 -4.73
CA ALA A 117 -12.86 -34.41 -5.03
C ALA A 117 -11.32 -34.33 -5.08
N ASN A 118 -10.77 -33.17 -5.47
CA ASN A 118 -9.33 -32.93 -5.62
C ASN A 118 -8.67 -32.41 -4.33
N PHE A 119 -9.31 -32.57 -3.17
CA PHE A 119 -8.81 -32.04 -1.88
C PHE A 119 -7.36 -32.46 -1.59
N ASP A 120 -6.99 -33.71 -1.86
CA ASP A 120 -5.66 -34.24 -1.54
C ASP A 120 -4.52 -33.58 -2.32
N VAL A 121 -4.81 -33.05 -3.51
CA VAL A 121 -3.86 -32.25 -4.29
C VAL A 121 -3.93 -30.78 -3.89
N ILE A 122 -5.14 -30.22 -3.73
CA ILE A 122 -5.37 -28.82 -3.35
C ILE A 122 -4.72 -28.50 -1.98
N LYS A 123 -4.83 -29.40 -1.00
CA LYS A 123 -4.30 -29.20 0.37
C LYS A 123 -2.79 -28.92 0.39
N GLN A 124 -2.05 -29.36 -0.63
CA GLN A 124 -0.61 -29.14 -0.76
C GLN A 124 -0.27 -27.66 -1.02
N ARG A 125 -1.22 -26.86 -1.53
CA ARG A 125 -1.02 -25.46 -1.93
C ARG A 125 -1.66 -24.44 -0.98
N ILE A 126 -2.61 -24.85 -0.14
CA ILE A 126 -3.41 -23.93 0.69
C ILE A 126 -2.97 -23.83 2.14
N GLY A 127 -2.01 -24.65 2.59
CA GLY A 127 -1.65 -24.75 4.02
C GLY A 127 -1.29 -23.41 4.65
N GLN A 128 -0.42 -22.63 4.00
CA GLN A 128 -0.04 -21.30 4.48
C GLN A 128 -1.22 -20.33 4.51
N THR A 129 -2.09 -20.37 3.50
CA THR A 129 -3.29 -19.53 3.41
C THR A 129 -4.27 -19.82 4.55
N VAL A 130 -4.52 -21.10 4.84
CA VAL A 130 -5.40 -21.51 5.94
C VAL A 130 -4.81 -21.13 7.29
N GLN A 131 -3.51 -21.33 7.49
CA GLN A 131 -2.81 -20.90 8.70
C GLN A 131 -2.98 -19.40 8.93
N LEU A 132 -2.80 -18.58 7.88
CA LEU A 132 -3.01 -17.15 7.98
C LEU A 132 -4.49 -16.81 8.26
N GLY A 133 -5.43 -17.34 7.48
CA GLY A 133 -6.86 -17.08 7.66
C GLY A 133 -7.34 -17.44 9.07
N PHE A 134 -6.87 -18.56 9.64
CA PHE A 134 -7.16 -18.96 11.01
C PHE A 134 -6.46 -18.07 12.04
N ALA A 135 -5.21 -17.68 11.79
CA ALA A 135 -4.51 -16.74 12.66
C ALA A 135 -5.19 -15.36 12.73
N LEU A 136 -5.86 -14.92 11.66
CA LEU A 136 -6.64 -13.68 11.62
C LEU A 136 -8.04 -13.84 12.23
N SER A 137 -8.61 -15.05 12.22
CA SER A 137 -9.98 -15.31 12.71
C SER A 137 -10.06 -15.49 14.23
N SER A 138 -11.29 -15.48 14.76
CA SER A 138 -11.58 -15.84 16.16
C SER A 138 -11.73 -17.37 16.31
N ASP A 139 -11.43 -17.88 17.49
CA ASP A 139 -11.52 -19.33 17.79
C ASP A 139 -12.95 -19.87 17.68
N ILE A 140 -13.95 -19.05 18.01
CA ILE A 140 -15.37 -19.40 17.87
C ILE A 140 -15.71 -19.55 16.38
N TRP A 141 -15.25 -18.61 15.54
CA TRP A 141 -15.49 -18.66 14.11
C TRP A 141 -14.85 -19.91 13.47
N ILE A 142 -13.63 -20.25 13.86
CA ILE A 142 -12.92 -21.44 13.36
C ILE A 142 -13.67 -22.72 13.78
N THR A 143 -14.07 -22.83 15.05
CA THR A 143 -14.83 -24.00 15.54
C THR A 143 -16.12 -24.18 14.74
N ASN A 144 -16.90 -23.10 14.58
CA ASN A 144 -18.14 -23.11 13.80
C ASN A 144 -17.92 -23.49 12.32
N LEU A 145 -16.76 -23.16 11.75
CA LEU A 145 -16.40 -23.57 10.39
C LEU A 145 -16.08 -25.07 10.33
N LEU A 146 -15.23 -25.56 11.24
CA LEU A 146 -14.82 -26.98 11.28
C LEU A 146 -15.97 -27.92 11.59
N ASP A 147 -17.01 -27.47 12.28
CA ASP A 147 -18.21 -28.26 12.56
C ASP A 147 -19.12 -28.44 11.35
N LYS A 148 -18.96 -27.62 10.30
CA LYS A 148 -19.65 -27.82 9.01
C LYS A 148 -18.97 -28.88 8.13
N ILE A 149 -17.80 -29.38 8.51
CA ILE A 149 -16.99 -30.29 7.70
C ILE A 149 -17.19 -31.71 8.21
N GLU A 150 -17.90 -32.52 7.42
CA GLU A 150 -18.22 -33.90 7.77
C GLU A 150 -17.02 -34.84 7.59
N ASN A 151 -16.19 -34.61 6.57
CA ASN A 151 -15.04 -35.47 6.28
C ASN A 151 -13.97 -35.34 7.37
N LYS A 152 -13.77 -36.41 8.15
CA LYS A 152 -12.82 -36.44 9.27
C LYS A 152 -11.36 -36.18 8.84
N LYS A 153 -10.94 -36.63 7.66
CA LYS A 153 -9.56 -36.41 7.16
C LYS A 153 -9.34 -34.93 6.87
N VAL A 154 -10.31 -34.30 6.19
CA VAL A 154 -10.30 -32.87 5.89
C VAL A 154 -10.34 -32.05 7.18
N LYS A 155 -11.23 -32.39 8.12
CA LYS A 155 -11.33 -31.74 9.43
C LYS A 155 -10.00 -31.85 10.22
N ALA A 156 -9.33 -32.99 10.19
CA ALA A 156 -8.04 -33.18 10.83
C ALA A 156 -6.94 -32.32 10.21
N PHE A 157 -6.89 -32.24 8.87
CA PHE A 157 -5.97 -31.34 8.17
C PHE A 157 -6.20 -29.88 8.55
N LEU A 158 -7.44 -29.39 8.49
CA LEU A 158 -7.74 -28.00 8.81
C LEU A 158 -7.46 -27.70 10.28
N SER A 159 -7.78 -28.62 11.19
CA SER A 159 -7.45 -28.50 12.61
C SER A 159 -5.95 -28.33 12.84
N SER A 160 -5.11 -29.03 12.07
CA SER A 160 -3.65 -28.91 12.20
C SER A 160 -3.08 -27.60 11.66
N MET A 161 -3.87 -26.83 10.89
CA MET A 161 -3.47 -25.50 10.43
C MET A 161 -3.60 -24.42 11.53
N LYS A 162 -4.25 -24.73 12.67
CA LYS A 162 -4.27 -23.84 13.83
C LYS A 162 -2.94 -23.96 14.58
N LEU A 163 -2.04 -23.00 14.35
CA LEU A 163 -0.71 -22.99 14.97
C LEU A 163 -0.68 -22.10 16.22
N ASP A 164 -0.26 -22.66 17.37
CA ASP A 164 -0.20 -21.91 18.64
C ASP A 164 0.78 -20.73 18.62
N ARG A 165 1.89 -20.83 17.86
CA ARG A 165 2.83 -19.71 17.71
C ARG A 165 2.17 -18.46 17.10
N LEU A 166 1.12 -18.62 16.31
CA LEU A 166 0.39 -17.51 15.69
C LEU A 166 -0.60 -16.83 16.66
N ARG A 167 -0.61 -17.22 17.94
CA ARG A 167 -1.23 -16.43 19.00
C ARG A 167 -0.41 -15.18 19.33
N ASP A 168 0.89 -15.20 19.06
CA ASP A 168 1.76 -14.02 19.19
C ASP A 168 1.53 -13.02 18.04
N ILE A 169 1.42 -11.74 18.37
CA ILE A 169 1.13 -10.67 17.39
C ILE A 169 2.27 -10.52 16.39
N LYS A 170 3.54 -10.60 16.82
CA LYS A 170 4.69 -10.42 15.93
C LYS A 170 4.81 -11.58 14.94
N GLU A 171 4.58 -12.81 15.40
CA GLU A 171 4.53 -13.98 14.53
C GLU A 171 3.40 -13.85 13.48
N ARG A 172 2.22 -13.33 13.85
CA ARG A 172 1.14 -13.03 12.90
C ARG A 172 1.56 -11.96 11.88
N GLN A 173 2.11 -10.84 12.34
CA GLN A 173 2.59 -9.76 11.48
C GLN A 173 3.62 -10.27 10.46
N ASN A 174 4.60 -11.04 10.92
CA ASN A 174 5.65 -11.63 10.08
C ASN A 174 5.08 -12.63 9.05
N LEU A 175 4.08 -13.43 9.43
CA LEU A 175 3.40 -14.32 8.49
C LEU A 175 2.63 -13.52 7.43
N LEU A 176 1.81 -12.55 7.86
CA LEU A 176 1.02 -11.71 6.98
C LEU A 176 1.90 -10.96 5.98
N GLN A 177 2.97 -10.30 6.45
CA GLN A 177 3.86 -9.51 5.60
C GLN A 177 4.59 -10.38 4.56
N ARG A 178 5.08 -11.56 4.96
CA ARG A 178 5.73 -12.49 4.02
C ARG A 178 4.74 -13.06 3.02
N TYR A 179 3.53 -13.38 3.46
CA TYR A 179 2.49 -13.94 2.60
C TYR A 179 1.98 -12.89 1.61
N SER A 180 1.65 -11.67 2.06
CA SER A 180 1.19 -10.58 1.20
C SER A 180 2.20 -10.22 0.11
N LYS A 181 3.51 -10.29 0.41
CA LYS A 181 4.57 -10.06 -0.56
C LYS A 181 4.53 -11.03 -1.75
N GLN A 182 4.08 -12.28 -1.54
CA GLN A 182 3.91 -13.26 -2.62
C GLN A 182 2.84 -12.83 -3.64
N PHE A 183 1.91 -11.97 -3.22
CA PHE A 183 0.80 -11.49 -4.04
C PHE A 183 0.92 -10.04 -4.49
N SER A 184 2.06 -9.39 -4.23
CA SER A 184 2.28 -7.96 -4.48
C SER A 184 2.10 -7.51 -5.94
N HIS A 185 2.16 -8.44 -6.89
CA HIS A 185 2.00 -8.16 -8.32
C HIS A 185 0.59 -8.45 -8.85
N TYR A 186 -0.29 -9.04 -8.03
CA TYR A 186 -1.66 -9.34 -8.44
C TYR A 186 -2.62 -8.28 -7.92
N ASN A 187 -3.47 -7.80 -8.81
CA ASN A 187 -4.63 -7.02 -8.41
C ASN A 187 -5.78 -7.99 -8.13
N PHE A 188 -6.40 -7.86 -6.96
CA PHE A 188 -7.56 -8.69 -6.55
C PHE A 188 -8.48 -7.95 -5.58
N PHE A 189 -8.24 -6.64 -5.39
CA PHE A 189 -9.02 -5.83 -4.46
C PHE A 189 -10.36 -5.45 -5.08
N THR A 190 -11.40 -5.47 -4.24
CA THR A 190 -12.77 -5.13 -4.58
C THR A 190 -13.41 -4.45 -3.38
N ALA A 191 -14.54 -3.79 -3.58
CA ALA A 191 -15.21 -3.05 -2.52
C ALA A 191 -16.74 -3.07 -2.69
N GLN A 192 -17.43 -2.77 -1.60
CA GLN A 192 -18.85 -2.46 -1.60
C GLN A 192 -19.04 -0.98 -1.24
N PHE A 193 -19.64 -0.22 -2.15
CA PHE A 193 -19.92 1.20 -1.91
C PHE A 193 -21.10 1.37 -0.94
N PRO A 194 -20.99 2.27 0.04
CA PRO A 194 -21.93 2.37 1.15
C PRO A 194 -23.15 3.19 0.75
N GLN A 195 -24.31 2.75 1.21
CA GLN A 195 -25.58 3.43 0.97
C GLN A 195 -26.06 4.24 2.17
N SER A 196 -25.50 3.99 3.36
CA SER A 196 -25.82 4.66 4.62
C SER A 196 -24.56 5.03 5.40
N VAL A 197 -24.67 5.91 6.40
CA VAL A 197 -23.54 6.31 7.27
C VAL A 197 -22.96 5.10 8.03
N ASN A 198 -23.82 4.18 8.46
CA ASN A 198 -23.37 2.95 9.12
C ASN A 198 -22.55 2.07 8.18
N GLU A 199 -23.01 1.90 6.94
CA GLU A 199 -22.26 1.17 5.92
C GLU A 199 -20.94 1.87 5.57
N LEU A 200 -20.91 3.21 5.54
CA LEU A 200 -19.68 3.95 5.31
C LEU A 200 -18.62 3.59 6.34
N LYS A 201 -18.98 3.57 7.63
CA LYS A 201 -18.05 3.20 8.72
C LYS A 201 -17.58 1.75 8.61
N ILE A 202 -18.48 0.85 8.21
CA ILE A 202 -18.19 -0.58 8.07
C ILE A 202 -17.29 -0.85 6.85
N GLU A 203 -17.52 -0.19 5.72
CA GLU A 203 -16.81 -0.46 4.47
C GLU A 203 -15.64 0.49 4.19
N PHE A 204 -15.43 1.50 5.02
CA PHE A 204 -14.41 2.53 4.84
C PHE A 204 -13.02 1.93 4.56
N ALA A 205 -12.54 1.03 5.41
CA ALA A 205 -11.22 0.44 5.25
C ALA A 205 -11.10 -0.38 3.95
N THR A 206 -12.13 -1.12 3.58
CA THR A 206 -12.18 -1.89 2.33
C THR A 206 -12.12 -0.97 1.12
N ILE A 207 -12.94 0.09 1.09
CA ILE A 207 -12.99 1.05 -0.01
C ILE A 207 -11.66 1.81 -0.11
N ARG A 208 -11.12 2.26 1.02
CA ARG A 208 -9.83 2.94 1.08
C ARG A 208 -8.73 2.08 0.48
N ASN A 209 -8.61 0.83 0.92
CA ASN A 209 -7.61 -0.11 0.40
C ASN A 209 -7.84 -0.40 -1.08
N PHE A 210 -9.10 -0.58 -1.49
CA PHE A 210 -9.45 -0.73 -2.89
C PHE A 210 -8.94 0.46 -3.73
N LEU A 211 -9.28 1.69 -3.38
CA LEU A 211 -8.86 2.88 -4.12
C LEU A 211 -7.33 3.03 -4.16
N LEU A 212 -6.64 2.85 -3.03
CA LEU A 212 -5.17 2.93 -2.96
C LEU A 212 -4.50 1.89 -3.85
N GLN A 213 -5.04 0.67 -3.90
CA GLN A 213 -4.53 -0.38 -4.78
C GLN A 213 -4.77 -0.03 -6.26
N ARG A 214 -5.94 0.51 -6.61
CA ARG A 214 -6.21 0.99 -7.98
C ARG A 214 -5.22 2.07 -8.42
N ILE A 215 -4.87 2.99 -7.52
CA ILE A 215 -3.86 4.03 -7.76
C ILE A 215 -2.48 3.41 -7.98
N GLN A 216 -2.09 2.46 -7.12
CA GLN A 216 -0.80 1.76 -7.22
C GLN A 216 -0.64 1.02 -8.56
N PHE A 217 -1.70 0.34 -9.02
CA PHE A 217 -1.70 -0.38 -10.30
C PHE A 217 -1.99 0.51 -11.52
N LYS A 218 -2.27 1.81 -11.31
CA LYS A 218 -2.69 2.76 -12.38
C LYS A 218 -3.88 2.26 -13.19
N SER A 219 -4.82 1.61 -12.50
CA SER A 219 -5.96 0.99 -13.14
C SER A 219 -7.07 1.99 -13.49
N LYS A 220 -7.94 1.63 -14.43
CA LYS A 220 -9.07 2.48 -14.87
C LYS A 220 -10.16 2.67 -13.82
N HIS A 221 -11.09 3.60 -14.02
CA HIS A 221 -12.20 3.84 -13.06
C HIS A 221 -13.59 3.87 -13.70
N ASP A 222 -13.66 3.63 -15.01
CA ASP A 222 -14.87 3.89 -15.82
C ASP A 222 -16.08 3.05 -15.38
N SER A 223 -15.87 1.79 -14.99
CA SER A 223 -16.95 0.85 -14.64
C SER A 223 -17.65 1.14 -13.31
N TYR A 224 -17.07 1.99 -12.46
CA TYR A 224 -17.64 2.36 -11.16
C TYR A 224 -17.64 3.87 -10.91
N ILE A 225 -17.58 4.66 -11.98
CA ILE A 225 -17.56 6.12 -11.89
C ILE A 225 -18.85 6.67 -11.28
N ASN A 226 -19.98 6.01 -11.51
CA ASN A 226 -21.27 6.39 -10.94
C ASN A 226 -21.27 6.18 -9.42
N GLU A 227 -20.68 5.09 -8.94
CA GLU A 227 -20.51 4.80 -7.52
C GLU A 227 -19.59 5.81 -6.85
N LEU A 228 -18.50 6.24 -7.52
CA LEU A 228 -17.66 7.33 -7.04
C LEU A 228 -18.44 8.65 -6.93
N HIS A 229 -19.24 8.99 -7.95
CA HIS A 229 -20.07 10.19 -7.95
C HIS A 229 -21.09 10.19 -6.82
N GLU A 230 -21.77 9.06 -6.61
CA GLU A 230 -22.74 8.93 -5.54
C GLU A 230 -22.05 9.08 -4.18
N LEU A 231 -20.90 8.41 -3.99
CA LEU A 231 -20.12 8.46 -2.76
C LEU A 231 -19.74 9.90 -2.39
N VAL A 232 -19.09 10.65 -3.31
CA VAL A 232 -18.59 12.00 -3.01
C VAL A 232 -19.70 13.03 -2.83
N SER A 233 -20.85 12.82 -3.47
CA SER A 233 -21.96 13.79 -3.48
C SER A 233 -22.96 13.56 -2.35
N LYS A 234 -22.80 12.49 -1.55
CA LYS A 234 -23.78 12.08 -0.53
C LYS A 234 -23.76 13.04 0.65
N ARG A 235 -24.82 13.86 0.78
CA ARG A 235 -24.92 14.89 1.83
C ARG A 235 -24.84 14.33 3.25
N GLU A 236 -25.38 13.14 3.47
CA GLU A 236 -25.36 12.46 4.77
C GLU A 236 -23.94 12.13 5.24
N PHE A 237 -22.99 12.00 4.32
CA PHE A 237 -21.61 11.60 4.62
C PHE A 237 -20.71 12.78 4.93
N GLN A 238 -21.09 14.02 4.59
CA GLN A 238 -20.20 15.19 4.60
C GLN A 238 -19.55 15.51 5.95
N LYS A 239 -20.17 15.08 7.06
CA LYS A 239 -19.65 15.30 8.42
C LYS A 239 -18.76 14.17 8.92
N GLU A 240 -18.78 13.01 8.27
CA GLU A 240 -18.02 11.85 8.70
C GLU A 240 -16.55 11.96 8.25
N PRO A 241 -15.58 11.68 9.12
CA PRO A 241 -14.16 11.73 8.77
C PRO A 241 -13.79 10.70 7.69
N GLU A 242 -14.42 9.53 7.69
CA GLU A 242 -14.22 8.47 6.69
C GLU A 242 -14.53 8.98 5.28
N HIS A 243 -15.61 9.74 5.13
CA HIS A 243 -15.98 10.33 3.85
C HIS A 243 -14.97 11.36 3.37
N LEU A 244 -14.46 12.21 4.26
CA LEU A 244 -13.44 13.19 3.89
C LEU A 244 -12.16 12.52 3.40
N GLU A 245 -11.71 11.46 4.05
CA GLU A 245 -10.52 10.73 3.61
C GLU A 245 -10.73 10.09 2.23
N LEU A 246 -11.87 9.44 1.99
CA LEU A 246 -12.19 8.90 0.67
C LEU A 246 -12.26 10.00 -0.41
N LEU A 247 -12.92 11.12 -0.09
CA LEU A 247 -12.98 12.29 -0.96
C LEU A 247 -11.59 12.83 -1.28
N ALA A 248 -10.71 12.92 -0.29
CA ALA A 248 -9.35 13.39 -0.46
C ALA A 248 -8.52 12.44 -1.34
N ILE A 249 -8.65 11.12 -1.17
CA ILE A 249 -8.00 10.13 -2.03
C ILE A 249 -8.44 10.29 -3.49
N ILE A 250 -9.76 10.37 -3.73
CA ILE A 250 -10.33 10.57 -5.06
C ILE A 250 -9.83 11.88 -5.67
N ALA A 251 -9.83 12.95 -4.87
CA ALA A 251 -9.43 14.27 -5.33
C ALA A 251 -7.93 14.35 -5.68
N ASN A 252 -7.05 13.73 -4.90
CA ASN A 252 -5.61 13.78 -5.13
C ASN A 252 -5.15 12.86 -6.27
N PHE A 253 -5.72 11.65 -6.40
CA PHE A 253 -5.06 10.58 -7.15
C PHE A 253 -5.86 9.99 -8.32
N ILE A 254 -7.19 10.09 -8.30
CA ILE A 254 -8.03 9.50 -9.36
C ILE A 254 -8.11 10.45 -10.55
N GLN A 255 -7.85 9.97 -11.76
CA GLN A 255 -8.04 10.77 -12.97
C GLN A 255 -9.51 10.71 -13.38
N LEU A 256 -10.13 11.88 -13.50
CA LEU A 256 -11.54 12.07 -13.81
C LEU A 256 -11.68 12.94 -15.07
N SER A 257 -12.76 12.75 -15.83
CA SER A 257 -13.12 13.60 -16.96
C SER A 257 -13.49 15.03 -16.51
N GLU A 258 -13.57 15.99 -17.44
CA GLU A 258 -13.93 17.38 -17.11
C GLU A 258 -15.27 17.47 -16.37
N LYS A 259 -16.27 16.72 -16.85
CA LYS A 259 -17.61 16.66 -16.23
C LYS A 259 -17.54 16.13 -14.79
N GLU A 260 -16.75 15.08 -14.57
CA GLU A 260 -16.58 14.43 -13.27
C GLU A 260 -15.80 15.33 -12.31
N ASN A 261 -14.78 16.05 -12.80
CA ASN A 261 -14.05 17.04 -12.01
C ASN A 261 -14.96 18.18 -11.53
N SER A 262 -15.89 18.66 -12.36
CA SER A 262 -16.87 19.66 -11.89
C SER A 262 -17.78 19.14 -10.79
N HIS A 263 -18.14 17.85 -10.81
CA HIS A 263 -18.92 17.23 -9.73
C HIS A 263 -18.09 17.12 -8.45
N LEU A 264 -16.85 16.67 -8.58
CA LEU A 264 -15.91 16.57 -7.47
C LEU A 264 -15.63 17.94 -6.84
N GLU A 265 -15.42 18.99 -7.63
CA GLU A 265 -15.20 20.35 -7.15
C GLU A 265 -16.37 20.82 -6.28
N LYS A 266 -17.60 20.63 -6.78
CA LYS A 266 -18.81 20.98 -6.03
C LYS A 266 -18.91 20.18 -4.72
N ALA A 267 -18.70 18.87 -4.77
CA ALA A 267 -18.72 18.02 -3.58
C ALA A 267 -17.66 18.44 -2.56
N PHE A 268 -16.45 18.75 -3.02
CA PHE A 268 -15.33 19.19 -2.18
C PHE A 268 -15.64 20.51 -1.49
N GLN A 269 -16.17 21.49 -2.23
CA GLN A 269 -16.58 22.77 -1.63
C GLN A 269 -17.77 22.60 -0.68
N ASP A 270 -18.77 21.77 -1.02
CA ASP A 270 -19.90 21.50 -0.13
C ASP A 270 -19.41 20.92 1.22
N VAL A 271 -18.50 19.94 1.19
CA VAL A 271 -17.91 19.37 2.41
C VAL A 271 -17.08 20.41 3.16
N ARG A 272 -16.22 21.18 2.48
CA ARG A 272 -15.42 22.27 3.08
C ARG A 272 -16.29 23.33 3.76
N ASN A 273 -17.47 23.60 3.22
CA ASN A 273 -18.38 24.63 3.73
C ASN A 273 -19.27 24.13 4.88
N ASN A 274 -19.66 22.86 4.84
CA ASN A 274 -20.64 22.28 5.76
C ASN A 274 -20.01 21.51 6.93
N ASN A 275 -18.70 21.23 6.88
CA ASN A 275 -17.95 20.56 7.93
C ASN A 275 -16.97 21.52 8.61
N PRO A 276 -17.27 22.02 9.83
CA PRO A 276 -16.38 22.93 10.56
C PRO A 276 -14.99 22.33 10.85
N ALA A 277 -14.88 21.00 10.94
CA ALA A 277 -13.62 20.30 11.18
C ALA A 277 -12.86 19.96 9.89
N PHE A 278 -13.34 20.39 8.72
CA PHE A 278 -12.79 20.02 7.42
C PHE A 278 -11.28 20.26 7.32
N THR A 279 -10.83 21.48 7.59
CA THR A 279 -9.41 21.85 7.43
C THR A 279 -8.51 21.01 8.32
N GLN A 280 -8.89 20.85 9.59
CA GLN A 280 -8.14 20.02 10.54
C GLN A 280 -8.08 18.56 10.09
N ASN A 281 -9.21 17.98 9.70
CA ASN A 281 -9.29 16.59 9.28
C ASN A 281 -8.55 16.37 7.95
N TYR A 282 -8.55 17.34 7.04
CA TYR A 282 -7.81 17.26 5.78
C TYR A 282 -6.29 17.29 6.02
N PHE A 283 -5.79 18.16 6.90
CA PHE A 283 -4.38 18.11 7.31
C PHE A 283 -4.05 16.81 8.03
N GLN A 284 -4.98 16.24 8.80
CA GLN A 284 -4.78 14.92 9.41
C GLN A 284 -4.68 13.80 8.38
N PHE A 285 -5.49 13.86 7.32
CA PHE A 285 -5.35 12.98 6.16
C PHE A 285 -3.96 13.13 5.52
N LEU A 286 -3.52 14.35 5.20
CA LEU A 286 -2.19 14.59 4.61
C LEU A 286 -1.06 14.04 5.50
N LYS A 287 -1.09 14.35 6.80
CA LYS A 287 -0.12 13.85 7.78
C LYS A 287 -0.07 12.32 7.80
N THR A 288 -1.23 11.65 7.87
CA THR A 288 -1.31 10.19 7.87
C THR A 288 -0.77 9.62 6.57
N ALA A 289 -1.11 10.21 5.43
CA ALA A 289 -0.66 9.77 4.12
C ALA A 289 0.86 9.95 3.95
N TYR A 290 1.42 11.09 4.35
CA TYR A 290 2.87 11.31 4.34
C TYR A 290 3.63 10.33 5.24
N LYS A 291 3.10 9.99 6.42
CA LYS A 291 3.71 8.99 7.32
C LYS A 291 3.59 7.56 6.80
N ALA A 292 2.65 7.30 5.89
CA ALA A 292 2.52 6.04 5.16
C ALA A 292 3.34 6.03 3.86
N ASP A 293 4.26 6.99 3.68
CA ASP A 293 5.09 7.16 2.49
C ASP A 293 4.30 7.31 1.17
N ILE A 294 3.06 7.83 1.25
CA ILE A 294 2.29 8.18 0.05
C ILE A 294 2.87 9.46 -0.54
N GLU A 295 3.39 9.40 -1.76
CA GLU A 295 3.99 10.55 -2.44
C GLU A 295 2.92 11.44 -3.09
N PHE A 296 2.82 12.69 -2.62
CA PHE A 296 2.03 13.73 -3.27
C PHE A 296 2.93 14.48 -4.25
N GLY A 297 2.78 14.17 -5.54
CA GLY A 297 3.53 14.84 -6.61
C GLY A 297 2.94 16.20 -6.99
N PRO A 298 3.66 17.01 -7.79
CA PRO A 298 3.18 18.31 -8.27
C PRO A 298 1.79 18.25 -8.93
N GLN A 299 1.48 17.16 -9.62
CA GLN A 299 0.18 16.97 -10.28
C GLN A 299 -0.97 16.82 -9.27
N ALA A 300 -0.76 16.07 -8.18
CA ALA A 300 -1.78 15.86 -7.16
C ALA A 300 -2.08 17.17 -6.43
N ASP A 301 -1.03 17.88 -6.00
CA ASP A 301 -1.17 19.17 -5.32
C ASP A 301 -1.84 20.23 -6.21
N ARG A 302 -1.48 20.30 -7.49
CA ARG A 302 -2.12 21.19 -8.47
C ARG A 302 -3.59 20.87 -8.69
N LYS A 303 -3.94 19.58 -8.69
CA LYS A 303 -5.33 19.16 -8.84
C LYS A 303 -6.15 19.66 -7.66
N ILE A 304 -5.69 19.43 -6.43
CA ILE A 304 -6.37 19.97 -5.25
C ILE A 304 -6.41 21.48 -5.29
N PHE A 305 -5.29 22.14 -5.59
CA PHE A 305 -5.25 23.59 -5.68
C PHE A 305 -6.32 24.10 -6.64
N THR A 306 -6.48 23.48 -7.82
CA THR A 306 -7.50 23.86 -8.82
C THR A 306 -8.93 23.70 -8.28
N LEU A 307 -9.19 22.67 -7.47
CA LEU A 307 -10.50 22.45 -6.85
C LEU A 307 -10.85 23.48 -5.76
N LEU A 308 -9.87 24.23 -5.24
CA LEU A 308 -10.10 25.17 -4.15
C LEU A 308 -10.69 26.50 -4.65
N ASP A 309 -11.81 26.91 -4.04
CA ASP A 309 -12.30 28.27 -4.12
C ASP A 309 -11.24 29.25 -3.57
N LYS A 310 -10.71 30.08 -4.48
CA LYS A 310 -9.64 31.05 -4.23
C LYS A 310 -10.10 32.26 -3.43
N THR A 311 -11.41 32.48 -3.31
CA THR A 311 -11.96 33.58 -2.53
C THR A 311 -11.93 33.29 -1.03
N LYS A 312 -11.86 32.01 -0.64
CA LYS A 312 -11.72 31.57 0.75
C LYS A 312 -10.25 31.47 1.15
N ASN A 313 -9.73 32.57 1.72
CA ASN A 313 -8.37 32.68 2.24
C ASN A 313 -8.15 31.90 3.56
N ASP A 314 -8.47 30.60 3.56
CA ASP A 314 -8.24 29.70 4.69
C ASP A 314 -6.85 29.05 4.64
N ASP A 315 -6.53 28.30 5.69
CA ASP A 315 -5.22 27.65 5.83
C ASP A 315 -4.94 26.61 4.73
N LEU A 316 -5.98 25.96 4.21
CA LEU A 316 -5.83 24.99 3.13
C LEU A 316 -5.42 25.67 1.83
N LEU A 317 -6.05 26.80 1.48
CA LEU A 317 -5.67 27.58 0.31
C LEU A 317 -4.23 28.09 0.43
N LYS A 318 -3.86 28.66 1.59
CA LYS A 318 -2.48 29.14 1.84
C LYS A 318 -1.45 28.02 1.71
N TYR A 319 -1.76 26.83 2.24
CA TYR A 319 -0.88 25.67 2.14
C TYR A 319 -0.65 25.27 0.68
N TYR A 320 -1.71 25.14 -0.12
CA TYR A 320 -1.55 24.76 -1.53
C TYR A 320 -0.95 25.88 -2.41
N GLN A 321 -1.09 27.16 -2.04
CA GLN A 321 -0.32 28.24 -2.68
C GLN A 321 1.19 28.10 -2.42
N LEU A 322 1.57 27.72 -1.20
CA LEU A 322 2.95 27.42 -0.87
C LEU A 322 3.45 26.20 -1.64
N MET A 323 2.68 25.11 -1.69
CA MET A 323 3.04 23.93 -2.46
C MET A 323 3.24 24.25 -3.94
N GLU A 324 2.35 25.04 -4.56
CA GLU A 324 2.53 25.46 -5.97
C GLU A 324 3.80 26.29 -6.17
N THR A 325 4.17 27.12 -5.20
CA THR A 325 5.42 27.90 -5.22
C THR A 325 6.64 26.98 -5.15
N ILE A 326 6.62 26.00 -4.24
CA ILE A 326 7.67 24.99 -4.10
C ILE A 326 7.82 24.18 -5.40
N HIS A 327 6.72 23.74 -5.99
CA HIS A 327 6.73 22.93 -7.23
C HIS A 327 7.20 23.72 -8.45
N THR A 328 6.88 25.01 -8.51
CA THR A 328 7.21 25.87 -9.67
C THR A 328 8.67 26.32 -9.65
N LYS A 329 9.19 26.71 -8.48
CA LYS A 329 10.55 27.27 -8.35
C LYS A 329 11.59 26.25 -7.88
N GLY A 330 11.16 25.16 -7.25
CA GLY A 330 12.02 24.17 -6.62
C GLY A 330 12.42 24.56 -5.20
N PHE A 331 12.51 23.57 -4.30
CA PHE A 331 12.77 23.80 -2.87
C PHE A 331 14.15 24.43 -2.56
N VAL A 332 15.06 24.47 -3.53
CA VAL A 332 16.41 25.06 -3.40
C VAL A 332 16.43 26.57 -3.65
N HIS A 333 15.36 27.15 -4.19
CA HIS A 333 15.31 28.56 -4.55
C HIS A 333 15.07 29.45 -3.31
N ASP A 334 15.76 30.59 -3.23
CA ASP A 334 15.68 31.50 -2.07
C ASP A 334 14.26 31.99 -1.80
N ASP A 335 13.52 32.43 -2.83
CA ASP A 335 12.09 32.77 -2.70
C ASP A 335 11.23 31.68 -2.04
N VAL A 336 11.59 30.41 -2.23
CA VAL A 336 10.87 29.29 -1.61
C VAL A 336 11.23 29.17 -0.14
N LEU A 337 12.51 29.33 0.22
CA LEU A 337 12.94 29.37 1.63
C LEU A 337 12.22 30.49 2.39
N ASP A 338 12.13 31.67 1.80
CA ASP A 338 11.42 32.81 2.37
C ASP A 338 9.92 32.53 2.52
N ALA A 339 9.28 31.96 1.49
CA ALA A 339 7.86 31.61 1.53
C ALA A 339 7.57 30.52 2.58
N VAL A 340 8.44 29.53 2.71
CA VAL A 340 8.34 28.46 3.72
C VAL A 340 8.49 29.05 5.11
N ASN A 341 9.49 29.90 5.35
CA ASN A 341 9.69 30.56 6.64
C ASN A 341 8.50 31.46 7.03
N ALA A 342 7.98 32.22 6.06
CA ALA A 342 6.82 33.09 6.25
C ALA A 342 5.54 32.30 6.57
N PHE A 343 5.33 31.15 5.94
CA PHE A 343 4.21 30.25 6.29
C PHE A 343 4.42 29.60 7.66
N TYR A 344 5.61 29.04 7.90
CA TYR A 344 5.92 28.31 9.13
C TYR A 344 5.71 29.16 10.38
N SER A 345 6.14 30.42 10.31
CA SER A 345 6.05 31.39 11.41
C SER A 345 4.61 31.81 11.76
N GLN A 346 3.62 31.53 10.89
CA GLN A 346 2.22 31.86 11.14
C GLN A 346 1.52 30.86 12.07
N TYR A 347 2.11 29.67 12.26
CA TYR A 347 1.50 28.61 13.04
C TYR A 347 2.46 28.14 14.14
N GLU A 348 1.90 27.56 15.21
CA GLU A 348 2.72 26.95 16.25
C GLU A 348 3.62 25.84 15.66
N GLY A 349 4.84 25.68 16.19
CA GLY A 349 5.80 24.69 15.67
C GLY A 349 5.26 23.25 15.69
N MET A 350 4.36 22.92 16.62
CA MET A 350 3.72 21.61 16.74
C MET A 350 2.34 21.53 16.06
N SER A 351 1.92 22.58 15.35
CA SER A 351 0.67 22.56 14.60
C SER A 351 0.69 21.53 13.48
N ILE A 352 -0.49 21.00 13.13
CA ILE A 352 -0.63 20.00 12.08
C ILE A 352 -0.24 20.55 10.70
N ASN A 353 -0.48 21.83 10.45
CA ASN A 353 -0.12 22.54 9.22
C ASN A 353 1.41 22.51 9.03
N ASN A 354 2.15 22.89 10.07
CA ASN A 354 3.61 22.87 10.08
C ASN A 354 4.18 21.46 10.02
N GLU A 355 3.54 20.47 10.66
CA GLU A 355 3.93 19.06 10.52
C GLU A 355 3.75 18.57 9.08
N CYS A 356 2.64 18.89 8.41
CA CYS A 356 2.41 18.54 7.01
C CYS A 356 3.41 19.20 6.07
N LEU A 357 3.76 20.47 6.31
CA LEU A 357 4.79 21.18 5.52
C LEU A 357 6.17 20.51 5.66
N ARG A 358 6.58 20.18 6.90
CA ARG A 358 7.83 19.45 7.15
C ARG A 358 7.85 18.11 6.43
N LEU A 359 6.78 17.34 6.53
CA LEU A 359 6.67 16.03 5.88
C LEU A 359 6.70 16.12 4.35
N ALA A 360 6.01 17.10 3.76
CA ALA A 360 6.03 17.36 2.32
C ALA A 360 7.45 17.67 1.81
N LEU A 361 8.19 18.52 2.53
CA LEU A 361 9.58 18.84 2.18
C LEU A 361 10.52 17.65 2.38
N LEU A 362 10.34 16.84 3.43
CA LEU A 362 11.11 15.61 3.60
C LEU A 362 10.91 14.64 2.42
N GLN A 363 9.71 14.55 1.84
CA GLN A 363 9.51 13.75 0.63
C GLN A 363 10.31 14.28 -0.56
N GLN A 364 10.37 15.60 -0.75
CA GLN A 364 11.22 16.19 -1.80
C GLN A 364 12.69 15.87 -1.56
N PHE A 365 13.15 15.94 -0.30
CA PHE A 365 14.53 15.60 0.04
C PHE A 365 14.82 14.13 -0.22
N ARG A 366 13.96 13.22 0.24
CA ARG A 366 14.05 11.78 -0.02
C ARG A 366 14.17 11.50 -1.50
N ARG A 367 13.26 12.07 -2.30
CA ARG A 367 13.24 11.87 -3.76
C ARG A 367 14.55 12.27 -4.41
N VAL A 368 15.14 13.40 -4.04
CA VAL A 368 16.43 13.81 -4.58
C VAL A 368 17.54 12.87 -4.08
N MET A 369 17.60 12.60 -2.78
CA MET A 369 18.63 11.76 -2.15
C MET A 369 18.65 10.33 -2.70
N THR A 370 17.48 9.72 -2.94
CA THR A 370 17.37 8.37 -3.51
C THR A 370 17.86 8.32 -4.96
N ASN A 371 17.70 9.40 -5.72
CA ASN A 371 18.09 9.47 -7.12
C ASN A 371 19.55 9.91 -7.34
N LEU A 372 20.23 10.42 -6.31
CA LEU A 372 21.63 10.80 -6.41
C LEU A 372 22.55 9.59 -6.62
N THR A 373 23.41 9.69 -7.64
CA THR A 373 24.44 8.70 -7.95
C THR A 373 25.79 9.09 -7.37
N GLU A 374 26.67 8.10 -7.16
CA GLU A 374 27.95 8.30 -6.49
C GLU A 374 28.88 9.34 -7.15
N PRO A 375 28.90 9.49 -8.49
CA PRO A 375 29.63 10.58 -9.15
C PRO A 375 29.07 11.98 -8.88
N GLU A 376 27.81 12.10 -8.46
CA GLU A 376 27.11 13.38 -8.23
C GLU A 376 27.27 13.90 -6.79
N TYR A 377 28.30 13.47 -6.06
CA TYR A 377 28.50 13.84 -4.66
C TYR A 377 28.69 15.36 -4.44
N HIS A 378 29.17 16.10 -5.44
CA HIS A 378 29.24 17.55 -5.37
C HIS A 378 27.85 18.21 -5.32
N SER A 379 26.88 17.67 -6.07
CA SER A 379 25.49 18.14 -6.03
C SER A 379 24.89 17.97 -4.62
N TYR A 380 25.22 16.88 -3.94
CA TYR A 380 24.85 16.69 -2.54
C TYR A 380 25.44 17.74 -1.61
N PHE A 381 26.70 18.15 -1.80
CA PHE A 381 27.34 19.18 -0.96
C PHE A 381 26.67 20.55 -1.11
N GLU A 382 26.10 20.84 -2.29
CA GLU A 382 25.32 22.05 -2.49
C GLU A 382 23.94 21.92 -1.82
N LEU A 383 23.25 20.80 -2.02
CA LEU A 383 21.95 20.51 -1.42
C LEU A 383 21.98 20.51 0.11
N SER A 384 23.07 20.08 0.74
CA SER A 384 23.19 20.06 2.20
C SER A 384 23.09 21.44 2.82
N ARG A 385 23.49 22.50 2.10
CA ARG A 385 23.32 23.89 2.56
C ARG A 385 21.84 24.27 2.60
N THR A 386 21.10 23.88 1.56
CA THR A 386 19.65 24.05 1.53
C THR A 386 19.00 23.27 2.68
N PHE A 387 19.41 22.03 2.94
CA PHE A 387 18.90 21.25 4.08
C PHE A 387 19.17 21.96 5.41
N ALA A 388 20.37 22.53 5.61
CA ALA A 388 20.69 23.31 6.81
C ALA A 388 19.77 24.53 6.97
N SER A 389 19.48 25.26 5.89
CA SER A 389 18.50 26.35 5.92
C SER A 389 17.12 25.89 6.40
N TYR A 390 16.61 24.76 5.90
CA TYR A 390 15.33 24.20 6.36
C TYR A 390 15.37 23.69 7.81
N MET A 391 16.48 23.06 8.23
CA MET A 391 16.67 22.65 9.63
C MET A 391 16.63 23.86 10.57
N ASN A 392 17.21 24.98 10.17
CA ASN A 392 17.16 26.23 10.93
C ASN A 392 15.74 26.82 10.97
N ILE A 393 15.07 26.91 9.81
CA ILE A 393 13.68 27.41 9.73
C ILE A 393 12.76 26.60 10.64
N PHE A 394 12.85 25.26 10.59
CA PHE A 394 11.94 24.41 11.35
C PHE A 394 12.36 24.22 12.80
N SER A 395 13.65 24.21 13.10
CA SER A 395 14.21 23.94 14.43
C SER A 395 13.54 22.73 15.11
N ASN A 396 13.32 21.66 14.33
CA ASN A 396 12.55 20.49 14.76
C ASN A 396 13.42 19.23 14.78
N SER A 397 13.54 18.61 15.96
CA SER A 397 14.44 17.46 16.16
C SER A 397 14.09 16.25 15.28
N ALA A 398 12.80 15.92 15.10
CA ALA A 398 12.40 14.77 14.28
C ALA A 398 12.71 15.01 12.79
N PHE A 399 12.47 16.22 12.29
CA PHE A 399 12.86 16.59 10.93
C PHE A 399 14.38 16.48 10.74
N ASN A 400 15.17 17.00 11.67
CA ASN A 400 16.63 16.96 11.58
C ASN A 400 17.16 15.53 11.58
N GLN A 401 16.59 14.63 12.41
CA GLN A 401 16.95 13.20 12.43
C GLN A 401 16.66 12.49 11.10
N GLU A 402 15.55 12.82 10.43
CA GLU A 402 15.25 12.28 9.11
C GLU A 402 16.26 12.76 8.05
N VAL A 403 16.65 14.06 8.09
CA VAL A 403 17.69 14.62 7.22
C VAL A 403 19.06 13.98 7.47
N GLU A 404 19.41 13.77 8.74
CA GLU A 404 20.60 13.04 9.16
C GLU A 404 20.61 11.63 8.58
N SER A 405 19.53 10.87 8.79
CA SER A 405 19.40 9.49 8.33
C SER A 405 19.62 9.37 6.81
N MET A 406 18.92 10.19 6.02
CA MET A 406 19.09 10.23 4.56
C MET A 406 20.52 10.60 4.13
N SER A 407 21.10 11.59 4.80
CA SER A 407 22.48 12.05 4.57
C SER A 407 23.48 10.94 4.86
N MET A 408 23.31 10.24 6.00
CA MET A 408 24.17 9.14 6.41
C MET A 408 24.10 7.94 5.47
N ASP A 409 22.91 7.60 4.98
CA ASP A 409 22.75 6.51 4.01
C ASP A 409 23.46 6.82 2.68
N TYR A 410 23.38 8.05 2.20
CA TYR A 410 24.11 8.47 1.01
C TYR A 410 25.63 8.50 1.24
N ILE A 411 26.12 9.00 2.38
CA ILE A 411 27.55 8.93 2.72
C ILE A 411 28.04 7.48 2.78
N ARG A 412 27.27 6.56 3.37
CA ARG A 412 27.62 5.12 3.39
C ARG A 412 27.73 4.55 1.96
N LYS A 413 26.80 4.92 1.07
CA LYS A 413 26.85 4.55 -0.35
C LYS A 413 28.14 5.06 -1.02
N LEU A 414 28.50 6.33 -0.82
CA LEU A 414 29.74 6.91 -1.35
C LEU A 414 31.00 6.21 -0.83
N LEU A 415 31.07 5.93 0.48
CA LEU A 415 32.24 5.26 1.08
C LEU A 415 32.38 3.80 0.63
N ALA A 416 31.27 3.14 0.28
CA ALA A 416 31.28 1.81 -0.30
C ALA A 416 31.78 1.81 -1.76
N PHE A 417 31.49 2.87 -2.51
CA PHE A 417 31.90 3.06 -3.90
C PHE A 417 33.37 3.52 -4.01
N TYR A 418 33.73 4.63 -3.36
CA TYR A 418 35.09 5.17 -3.33
C TYR A 418 35.93 4.49 -2.24
N LYS A 419 36.35 3.25 -2.50
CA LYS A 419 37.11 2.45 -1.52
C LYS A 419 38.54 2.93 -1.29
N ASP A 420 39.15 3.56 -2.30
CA ASP A 420 40.51 4.07 -2.17
C ASP A 420 40.51 5.33 -1.31
N LYS A 421 41.01 5.18 -0.08
CA LYS A 421 41.12 6.28 0.87
C LYS A 421 42.08 7.38 0.41
N ARG A 422 42.91 7.17 -0.60
CA ARG A 422 43.82 8.18 -1.17
C ARG A 422 43.25 8.88 -2.38
N SER A 423 42.13 8.41 -2.91
CA SER A 423 41.43 9.07 -4.01
C SER A 423 41.01 10.48 -3.62
N LYS A 424 40.92 11.36 -4.62
CA LYS A 424 40.50 12.74 -4.42
C LYS A 424 39.08 12.78 -3.86
N GLU A 425 38.20 11.98 -4.44
CA GLU A 425 36.78 11.88 -4.12
C GLU A 425 36.59 11.48 -2.65
N TYR A 426 37.31 10.46 -2.17
CA TYR A 426 37.23 10.05 -0.76
C TYR A 426 37.68 11.16 0.19
N GLN A 427 38.76 11.88 -0.15
CA GLN A 427 39.25 12.98 0.68
C GLN A 427 38.29 14.17 0.69
N ASP A 428 37.66 14.47 -0.45
CA ASP A 428 36.63 15.50 -0.56
C ASP A 428 35.41 15.16 0.32
N ILE A 429 34.91 13.92 0.23
CA ILE A 429 33.83 13.40 1.08
C ILE A 429 34.21 13.48 2.56
N ARG A 430 35.42 13.03 2.91
CA ARG A 430 35.90 13.09 4.29
C ARG A 430 35.95 14.52 4.81
N LYS A 431 36.49 15.45 4.03
CA LYS A 431 36.58 16.86 4.42
C LYS A 431 35.20 17.47 4.61
N PHE A 432 34.28 17.19 3.68
CA PHE A 432 32.91 17.67 3.74
C PHE A 432 32.19 17.14 5.00
N VAL A 433 32.18 15.83 5.24
CA VAL A 433 31.53 15.23 6.42
C VAL A 433 32.16 15.77 7.71
N THR A 434 33.48 15.88 7.77
CA THR A 434 34.18 16.36 8.98
C THR A 434 33.84 17.81 9.34
N ALA A 435 33.54 18.65 8.35
CA ALA A 435 33.17 20.04 8.60
C ALA A 435 31.67 20.20 8.86
N ASN A 436 30.83 19.60 8.00
CA ASN A 436 29.40 19.91 7.97
C ASN A 436 28.58 19.03 8.91
N PHE A 437 28.93 17.75 9.12
CA PHE A 437 28.08 16.86 9.95
C PHE A 437 28.25 17.13 11.45
N THR A 438 29.39 17.68 11.85
CA THR A 438 29.58 18.25 13.19
C THR A 438 28.84 19.57 13.34
N GLU A 439 28.86 20.44 12.33
CA GLU A 439 28.12 21.72 12.35
C GLU A 439 26.59 21.51 12.38
N PHE A 440 26.09 20.48 11.70
CA PHE A 440 24.67 20.13 11.69
C PHE A 440 24.23 19.31 12.90
N ASP A 441 25.12 19.03 13.85
CA ASP A 441 24.91 18.12 14.99
C ASP A 441 24.44 16.71 14.59
N PHE A 442 24.79 16.25 13.37
CA PHE A 442 24.52 14.89 12.89
C PHE A 442 25.45 13.87 13.54
N LEU A 443 26.72 14.25 13.75
CA LEU A 443 27.72 13.39 14.35
C LEU A 443 28.61 14.19 15.29
N THR A 444 28.99 13.59 16.40
CA THR A 444 30.06 14.13 17.24
C THR A 444 31.42 14.00 16.52
N GLU A 445 32.39 14.83 16.92
CA GLU A 445 33.77 14.74 16.39
C GLU A 445 34.35 13.33 16.50
N LYS A 446 34.03 12.62 17.58
CA LYS A 446 34.46 11.24 17.82
C LYS A 446 33.84 10.28 16.81
N GLU A 447 32.54 10.40 16.55
CA GLU A 447 31.83 9.54 15.59
C GLU A 447 32.30 9.78 14.16
N VAL A 448 32.57 11.03 13.78
CA VAL A 448 33.21 11.37 12.49
C VAL A 448 34.56 10.67 12.37
N VAL A 449 35.41 10.78 13.39
CA VAL A 449 36.72 10.10 13.39
C VAL A 449 36.55 8.59 13.26
N ASP A 450 35.61 7.99 13.98
CA ASP A 450 35.32 6.55 13.94
C ASP A 450 34.78 6.09 12.58
N LEU A 451 33.99 6.90 11.89
CA LEU A 451 33.46 6.62 10.55
C LEU A 451 34.59 6.42 9.52
N PHE A 452 35.66 7.21 9.61
CA PHE A 452 36.79 7.15 8.66
C PHE A 452 37.95 6.25 9.12
N LYS A 453 37.93 5.75 10.36
CA LYS A 453 38.95 4.82 10.89
C LYS A 453 39.02 3.52 10.07
N ILE A 454 40.21 2.94 10.00
CA ILE A 454 40.42 1.61 9.41
C ILE A 454 40.06 0.58 10.47
N LYS A 455 38.98 -0.19 10.26
CA LYS A 455 38.75 -1.41 11.05
C LYS A 455 39.87 -2.40 10.73
N ARG A 456 40.79 -2.62 11.67
CA ARG A 456 41.82 -3.68 11.54
C ARG A 456 41.10 -5.02 11.35
N LYS A 457 41.49 -5.82 10.35
CA LYS A 457 41.03 -7.22 10.24
C LYS A 457 41.31 -7.90 11.57
N LYS A 458 40.30 -8.55 12.17
CA LYS A 458 40.56 -9.51 13.26
C LYS A 458 41.51 -10.55 12.68
N LYS A 459 42.65 -10.76 13.35
CA LYS A 459 43.52 -11.92 13.03
C LYS A 459 42.61 -13.15 13.10
N ALA A 460 42.67 -14.01 12.07
CA ALA A 460 42.07 -15.32 12.18
C ALA A 460 42.68 -15.98 13.42
N ASP A 461 41.84 -16.43 14.35
CA ASP A 461 42.30 -17.29 15.43
C ASP A 461 42.86 -18.54 14.77
N THR A 462 44.18 -18.57 14.61
CA THR A 462 44.93 -19.80 14.39
C THR A 462 44.71 -20.65 15.64
N HIS A 463 43.64 -21.44 15.65
CA HIS A 463 43.56 -22.58 16.54
C HIS A 463 44.74 -23.49 16.22
N ASN A 464 45.63 -23.62 17.20
CA ASN A 464 46.76 -24.51 17.17
C ASN A 464 46.30 -25.95 16.87
N ALA A 465 47.13 -26.61 16.06
CA ALA A 465 47.06 -28.01 15.67
C ALA A 465 47.10 -28.98 16.87
#